data_AF-A0A7L4U243-F1
#
_entry.id   AF-A0A7L4U243-F1
#
_cell.length_a   1.000
_cell.length_b   1.000
_cell.length_c   1.000
_cell.angle_alpha   90.00
_cell.angle_beta   90.00
_cell.angle_gamma   90.00
#
_symmetry.space_group_name_H-M   'P 1'
#
loop_
_entity.id
_entity.type
_entity.pdbx_description
1 polymer ?
#
loop_
_entity_poly.entity_id
_entity_poly.type
_entity_poly.pdbx_seq_one_letter_code
_entity_poly.pdbx_strand_id
1 'polypeptide(L)'
;MASTFTSDTLPADHKAAIRQMKHALRAQLGDVQQIFNQLSDDIATRVAEINALKAQGDAVWPVLSYADIKAGHVTAEQREQIKRRGCAVIKGHFPREQALGWDQSMLDYLNRNRFDEVYKGPGDNFFGTLSASRPEIYPIYWSQAQMQARQSEEMANAQSFLNRLWTFESDGKQWFNPDVSVIYPDRIRRLPPGTTSKGLGAHTDSGALERWLLPAYQHVFANVFNGNLAKYDPWHAAHRTEVEEYTVDNTTKCSVFRTFQGWTALSDMLPGQGLLHVVPIPEAMAYVLLRPLLDDVPEDELCGVAPGRVLPVSEQWHPLLIEALTSIPKLEAGDSVWWHCDVIHSVAPVENQQGWGNVMYIPAAPMCEKNLAYAHKVKAALEKGASPGDFPREDYETNWEGRFTLADLNIHGKRALGMDV
;
A
#
# COMPACT_ATOMS: atom_id res chain seq x y z
N MET A 1 22.57 -16.98 14.59
CA MET A 1 22.10 -17.06 15.99
C MET A 1 20.61 -16.80 15.97
N ALA A 2 19.78 -17.59 16.65
CA ALA A 2 18.38 -17.21 16.87
C ALA A 2 18.39 -15.90 17.65
N SER A 3 17.92 -14.81 17.04
CA SER A 3 17.91 -13.49 17.66
C SER A 3 17.03 -13.53 18.91
N THR A 4 17.57 -13.09 20.03
CA THR A 4 16.87 -13.13 21.33
C THR A 4 15.75 -12.09 21.48
N PHE A 5 15.47 -11.32 20.41
CA PHE A 5 14.56 -10.18 20.43
C PHE A 5 13.37 -10.29 19.47
N THR A 6 13.34 -11.29 18.59
CA THR A 6 12.24 -11.44 17.62
C THR A 6 11.04 -12.14 18.24
N SER A 7 9.86 -11.91 17.66
CA SER A 7 8.60 -12.51 18.10
C SER A 7 7.62 -12.62 16.95
N ASP A 8 7.06 -13.80 16.71
CA ASP A 8 6.01 -14.04 15.71
C ASP A 8 4.65 -13.46 16.12
N THR A 9 4.48 -13.13 17.41
CA THR A 9 3.27 -12.49 17.96
C THR A 9 3.60 -11.17 18.63
N LEU A 10 2.59 -10.31 18.84
CA LEU A 10 2.79 -9.05 19.54
C LEU A 10 3.42 -9.29 20.92
N PRO A 11 4.59 -8.70 21.23
CA PRO A 11 5.21 -8.87 22.54
C PRO A 11 4.33 -8.27 23.65
N ALA A 12 4.22 -8.97 24.77
CA ALA A 12 3.49 -8.48 25.94
C ALA A 12 4.05 -7.15 26.47
N ASP A 13 5.37 -6.99 26.43
CA ASP A 13 6.06 -5.72 26.70
C ASP A 13 6.88 -5.32 25.45
N HIS A 14 6.21 -4.62 24.52
CA HIS A 14 6.84 -4.14 23.29
C HIS A 14 7.98 -3.14 23.56
N LYS A 15 7.94 -2.36 24.65
CA LYS A 15 9.02 -1.43 25.01
C LYS A 15 10.28 -2.19 25.43
N ALA A 16 10.15 -3.27 26.20
CA ALA A 16 11.28 -4.15 26.52
C ALA A 16 11.85 -4.84 25.28
N ALA A 17 10.98 -5.33 24.38
CA ALA A 17 11.41 -5.91 23.11
C ALA A 17 12.18 -4.91 22.24
N ILE A 18 11.72 -3.65 22.16
CA ILE A 18 12.41 -2.56 21.43
C ILE A 18 13.81 -2.35 22.00
N ARG A 19 13.96 -2.21 23.33
CA ARG A 19 15.29 -2.02 23.96
C ARG A 19 16.25 -3.15 23.62
N GLN A 20 15.79 -4.41 23.76
CA GLN A 20 16.62 -5.58 23.46
C GLN A 20 17.01 -5.65 21.98
N MET A 21 16.06 -5.35 21.08
CA MET A 21 16.30 -5.28 19.64
C MET A 21 17.31 -4.18 19.29
N LYS A 22 17.16 -2.96 19.82
CA LYS A 22 18.11 -1.85 19.55
C LYS A 22 19.52 -2.22 19.98
N HIS A 23 19.68 -2.79 21.18
CA HIS A 23 20.98 -3.23 21.67
C HIS A 23 21.60 -4.28 20.74
N ALA A 24 20.83 -5.31 20.35
CA ALA A 24 21.31 -6.37 19.47
C ALA A 24 21.67 -5.86 18.07
N LEU A 25 20.84 -5.01 17.46
CA LEU A 25 21.07 -4.48 16.12
C LEU A 25 22.23 -3.49 16.09
N ARG A 26 22.36 -2.59 17.08
CA ARG A 26 23.53 -1.70 17.18
C ARG A 26 24.83 -2.51 17.32
N ALA A 27 24.83 -3.58 18.12
CA ALA A 27 25.98 -4.47 18.24
C ALA A 27 26.30 -5.21 16.93
N GLN A 28 25.29 -5.61 16.17
CA GLN A 28 25.46 -6.27 14.87
C GLN A 28 25.98 -5.31 13.78
N LEU A 29 25.48 -4.07 13.76
CA LEU A 29 25.84 -3.04 12.78
C LEU A 29 27.22 -2.42 13.05
N GLY A 30 27.62 -2.35 14.33
CA GLY A 30 28.81 -1.59 14.73
C GLY A 30 28.51 -0.10 14.69
N ASP A 31 29.11 0.64 13.76
CA ASP A 31 28.92 2.08 13.63
C ASP A 31 27.65 2.40 12.82
N VAL A 32 26.51 2.38 13.51
CA VAL A 32 25.21 2.70 12.90
C VAL A 32 25.15 4.11 12.33
N GLN A 33 25.85 5.08 12.94
CA GLN A 33 25.83 6.46 12.48
C GLN A 33 26.56 6.58 11.13
N GLN A 34 27.71 5.93 10.98
CA GLN A 34 28.44 5.91 9.72
C GLN A 34 27.62 5.23 8.61
N ILE A 35 26.99 4.09 8.91
CA ILE A 35 26.12 3.38 7.96
C ILE A 35 24.93 4.26 7.55
N PHE A 36 24.30 4.93 8.51
CA PHE A 36 23.17 5.83 8.26
C PHE A 36 23.56 7.06 7.46
N ASN A 37 24.76 7.63 7.69
CA ASN A 37 25.27 8.76 6.92
C ASN A 37 25.47 8.37 5.44
N GLN A 38 26.09 7.21 5.18
CA GLN A 38 26.26 6.72 3.80
C GLN A 38 24.91 6.50 3.11
N LEU A 39 23.95 5.90 3.81
CA LEU A 39 22.60 5.72 3.30
C LEU A 39 21.91 7.05 3.00
N SER A 40 22.10 8.04 3.88
CA SER A 40 21.52 9.38 3.74
C SER A 40 22.07 10.07 2.51
N ASP A 41 23.37 9.95 2.23
CA ASP A 41 24.00 10.49 1.03
C ASP A 41 23.42 9.83 -0.24
N ASP A 42 23.28 8.50 -0.24
CA ASP A 42 22.69 7.76 -1.36
C ASP A 42 21.24 8.20 -1.62
N ILE A 43 20.44 8.37 -0.58
CA ILE A 43 19.06 8.88 -0.67
C ILE A 43 19.06 10.34 -1.12
N ALA A 44 19.96 11.18 -0.63
CA ALA A 44 20.06 12.58 -1.04
C ALA A 44 20.33 12.73 -2.55
N THR A 45 21.06 11.79 -3.18
CA THR A 45 21.18 11.77 -4.64
C THR A 45 19.82 11.59 -5.34
N ARG A 46 18.95 10.73 -4.80
CA ARG A 46 17.58 10.52 -5.32
C ARG A 46 16.73 11.77 -5.11
N VAL A 47 16.84 12.42 -3.95
CA VAL A 47 16.14 13.68 -3.66
C VAL A 47 16.56 14.76 -4.65
N ALA A 48 17.86 14.89 -4.93
CA ALA A 48 18.38 15.83 -5.92
C ALA A 48 17.83 15.57 -7.33
N GLU A 49 17.77 14.31 -7.77
CA GLU A 49 17.14 13.95 -9.05
C GLU A 49 15.65 14.32 -9.09
N ILE A 50 14.90 13.99 -8.04
CA ILE A 50 13.47 14.30 -7.92
C ILE A 50 13.25 15.81 -8.00
N ASN A 51 14.05 16.60 -7.29
CA ASN A 51 13.96 18.05 -7.30
C ASN A 51 14.34 18.64 -8.66
N ALA A 52 15.33 18.07 -9.36
CA ALA A 52 15.70 18.48 -10.70
C ALA A 52 14.57 18.25 -11.71
N LEU A 53 13.90 17.09 -11.67
CA LEU A 53 12.73 16.80 -12.51
C LEU A 53 11.58 17.76 -12.21
N LYS A 54 11.25 17.97 -10.93
CA LYS A 54 10.22 18.94 -10.50
C LYS A 54 10.51 20.34 -11.01
N ALA A 55 11.76 20.80 -10.92
CA ALA A 55 12.18 22.13 -11.37
C ALA A 55 12.06 22.30 -12.90
N GLN A 56 12.21 21.22 -13.66
CA GLN A 56 12.02 21.20 -15.12
C GLN A 56 10.53 21.10 -15.53
N GLY A 57 9.63 20.80 -14.58
CA GLY A 57 8.22 20.53 -14.86
C GLY A 57 7.96 19.11 -15.36
N ASP A 58 8.95 18.22 -15.25
CA ASP A 58 8.86 16.84 -15.69
C ASP A 58 8.12 15.97 -14.67
N ALA A 59 7.51 14.89 -15.17
CA ALA A 59 6.87 13.90 -14.33
C ALA A 59 7.92 13.09 -13.54
N VAL A 60 7.81 13.09 -12.21
CA VAL A 60 8.62 12.23 -11.35
C VAL A 60 8.08 10.80 -11.32
N TRP A 61 6.75 10.66 -11.34
CA TRP A 61 6.09 9.36 -11.47
C TRP A 61 6.31 8.81 -12.88
N PRO A 62 6.78 7.57 -13.04
CA PRO A 62 6.76 6.89 -14.33
C PRO A 62 5.33 6.80 -14.87
N VAL A 63 5.12 7.31 -16.08
CA VAL A 63 3.81 7.31 -16.75
C VAL A 63 3.84 6.32 -17.91
N LEU A 64 2.95 5.34 -17.87
CA LEU A 64 2.82 4.30 -18.89
C LEU A 64 1.42 4.35 -19.49
N SER A 65 1.30 3.94 -20.76
CA SER A 65 -0.02 3.71 -21.36
C SER A 65 -0.46 2.27 -21.07
N TYR A 66 -1.75 2.06 -20.79
CA TYR A 66 -2.29 0.70 -20.73
C TYR A 66 -2.17 -0.04 -22.07
N ALA A 67 -2.21 0.68 -23.20
CA ALA A 67 -2.01 0.10 -24.52
C ALA A 67 -0.66 -0.62 -24.63
N ASP A 68 0.42 -0.03 -24.10
CA ASP A 68 1.75 -0.64 -24.11
C ASP A 68 1.83 -1.85 -23.17
N ILE A 69 1.17 -1.80 -22.00
CA ILE A 69 1.08 -2.95 -21.09
C ILE A 69 0.36 -4.11 -21.79
N LYS A 70 -0.82 -3.84 -22.34
CA LYS A 70 -1.66 -4.83 -23.03
C LYS A 70 -0.94 -5.43 -24.25
N ALA A 71 -0.16 -4.64 -24.98
CA ALA A 71 0.58 -5.10 -26.16
C ALA A 71 1.95 -5.72 -25.82
N GLY A 72 2.40 -5.68 -24.56
CA GLY A 72 3.73 -6.14 -24.17
C GLY A 72 4.87 -5.26 -24.70
N HIS A 73 4.63 -3.97 -24.93
CA HIS A 73 5.56 -3.01 -25.51
C HIS A 73 6.21 -2.06 -24.50
N VAL A 74 5.95 -2.23 -23.20
CA VAL A 74 6.68 -1.50 -22.16
C VAL A 74 8.18 -1.75 -22.31
N THR A 75 8.99 -0.70 -22.35
CA THR A 75 10.43 -0.80 -22.57
C THR A 75 11.18 -1.25 -21.32
N ALA A 76 12.43 -1.69 -21.47
CA ALA A 76 13.29 -1.99 -20.34
C ALA A 76 13.58 -0.74 -19.49
N GLU A 77 13.70 0.42 -20.12
CA GLU A 77 13.90 1.70 -19.46
C GLU A 77 12.69 2.08 -18.60
N GLN A 78 11.46 1.96 -19.12
CA GLN A 78 10.25 2.22 -18.33
C GLN A 78 10.15 1.27 -17.13
N ARG A 79 10.52 -0.01 -17.28
CA ARG A 79 10.60 -0.95 -16.16
C ARG A 79 11.64 -0.51 -15.12
N GLU A 80 12.82 -0.06 -15.55
CA GLU A 80 13.84 0.46 -14.63
C GLU A 80 13.35 1.70 -13.91
N GLN A 81 12.68 2.63 -14.59
CA GLN A 81 12.13 3.83 -13.98
C GLN A 81 11.11 3.49 -12.88
N ILE A 82 10.21 2.52 -13.10
CA ILE A 82 9.30 2.03 -12.05
C ILE A 82 10.10 1.44 -10.89
N LYS A 83 11.13 0.63 -11.16
CA LYS A 83 11.96 0.04 -10.11
C LYS A 83 12.72 1.10 -9.30
N ARG A 84 13.21 2.14 -9.96
CA ARG A 84 13.92 3.27 -9.35
C ARG A 84 13.02 4.15 -8.51
N ARG A 85 11.78 4.39 -8.96
CA ARG A 85 10.84 5.31 -8.30
C ARG A 85 9.88 4.62 -7.34
N GLY A 86 9.74 3.30 -7.42
CA GLY A 86 8.83 2.54 -6.56
C GLY A 86 7.36 2.82 -6.84
N CYS A 87 7.01 3.48 -7.93
CA CYS A 87 5.65 3.88 -8.25
C CYS A 87 5.40 3.97 -9.76
N ALA A 88 4.13 3.99 -10.16
CA ALA A 88 3.74 4.13 -11.56
C ALA A 88 2.33 4.72 -11.70
N VAL A 89 2.10 5.42 -12.81
CA VAL A 89 0.77 5.78 -13.31
C VAL A 89 0.51 4.97 -14.57
N ILE A 90 -0.63 4.28 -14.63
CA ILE A 90 -1.12 3.62 -15.84
C ILE A 90 -2.25 4.47 -16.40
N LYS A 91 -1.95 5.18 -17.50
CA LYS A 91 -2.89 6.05 -18.21
C LYS A 91 -3.86 5.25 -19.05
N GLY A 92 -5.13 5.61 -18.98
CA GLY A 92 -6.21 4.92 -19.70
C GLY A 92 -6.27 3.44 -19.37
N HIS A 93 -6.01 3.06 -18.11
CA HIS A 93 -6.15 1.67 -17.64
C HIS A 93 -7.55 1.14 -17.93
N PHE A 94 -8.55 1.99 -17.71
CA PHE A 94 -9.90 1.77 -18.17
C PHE A 94 -10.34 2.92 -19.08
N PRO A 95 -11.23 2.66 -20.04
CA PRO A 95 -11.94 3.72 -20.75
C PRO A 95 -12.62 4.68 -19.76
N ARG A 96 -12.49 5.98 -20.00
CA ARG A 96 -13.04 7.03 -19.13
C ARG A 96 -14.53 6.85 -18.86
N GLU A 97 -15.31 6.54 -19.89
CA GLU A 97 -16.76 6.30 -19.79
C GLU A 97 -17.10 5.11 -18.89
N GLN A 98 -16.27 4.06 -18.89
CA GLN A 98 -16.46 2.91 -18.00
C GLN A 98 -16.21 3.31 -16.54
N ALA A 99 -15.16 4.10 -16.28
CA ALA A 99 -14.87 4.58 -14.93
C ALA A 99 -15.95 5.53 -14.39
N LEU A 100 -16.45 6.45 -15.21
CA LEU A 100 -17.57 7.33 -14.84
C LEU A 100 -18.87 6.55 -14.64
N GLY A 101 -19.14 5.55 -15.49
CA GLY A 101 -20.27 4.64 -15.31
C GLY A 101 -20.19 3.84 -14.01
N TRP A 102 -18.99 3.40 -13.63
CA TRP A 102 -18.74 2.80 -12.32
C TRP A 102 -19.00 3.77 -11.18
N ASP A 103 -18.50 5.01 -11.26
CA ASP A 103 -18.74 6.04 -10.25
C ASP A 103 -20.24 6.28 -10.00
N GLN A 104 -21.01 6.44 -11.08
CA GLN A 104 -22.46 6.60 -11.00
C GLN A 104 -23.12 5.36 -10.40
N SER A 105 -22.72 4.16 -10.82
CA SER A 105 -23.26 2.90 -10.28
C SER A 105 -23.01 2.75 -8.78
N MET A 106 -21.87 3.22 -8.26
CA MET A 106 -21.62 3.23 -6.81
C MET A 106 -22.50 4.23 -6.08
N LEU A 107 -22.74 5.42 -6.65
CA LEU A 107 -23.69 6.38 -6.09
C LEU A 107 -25.09 5.78 -5.99
N ASP A 108 -25.57 5.16 -7.07
CA ASP A 108 -26.89 4.54 -7.10
C ASP A 108 -26.99 3.37 -6.10
N TYR A 109 -25.91 2.59 -5.94
CA TYR A 109 -25.81 1.51 -4.96
C TYR A 109 -25.89 2.03 -3.51
N LEU A 110 -25.17 3.10 -3.18
CA LEU A 110 -25.22 3.74 -1.86
C LEU A 110 -26.61 4.32 -1.58
N ASN A 111 -27.20 5.02 -2.55
CA ASN A 111 -28.50 5.65 -2.45
C ASN A 111 -29.64 4.63 -2.28
N ARG A 112 -29.66 3.59 -3.12
CA ARG A 112 -30.66 2.51 -3.04
C ARG A 112 -30.70 1.86 -1.66
N ASN A 113 -29.54 1.73 -1.03
CA ASN A 113 -29.39 1.10 0.27
C ASN A 113 -29.32 2.10 1.43
N ARG A 114 -29.60 3.39 1.18
CA ARG A 114 -29.71 4.46 2.19
C ARG A 114 -28.47 4.56 3.09
N PHE A 115 -27.27 4.49 2.49
CA PHE A 115 -26.01 4.45 3.26
C PHE A 115 -25.87 5.62 4.24
N ASP A 116 -26.21 6.85 3.81
CA ASP A 116 -26.10 8.06 4.63
C ASP A 116 -26.99 8.02 5.88
N GLU A 117 -28.07 7.23 5.88
CA GLU A 117 -28.98 7.07 7.03
C GLU A 117 -28.45 6.04 8.05
N VAL A 118 -27.61 5.09 7.61
CA VAL A 118 -27.17 3.94 8.42
C VAL A 118 -25.71 4.01 8.86
N TYR A 119 -24.91 4.89 8.25
CA TYR A 119 -23.49 5.03 8.56
C TYR A 119 -23.24 5.56 9.97
N LYS A 120 -22.41 4.86 10.74
CA LYS A 120 -22.15 5.14 12.17
C LYS A 120 -20.82 5.86 12.44
N GLY A 121 -20.08 6.23 11.40
CA GLY A 121 -18.74 6.81 11.52
C GLY A 121 -17.62 5.75 11.44
N PRO A 122 -16.34 6.15 11.63
CA PRO A 122 -15.20 5.27 11.43
C PRO A 122 -15.20 4.07 12.38
N GLY A 123 -15.05 2.86 11.84
CA GLY A 123 -14.97 1.63 12.63
C GLY A 123 -13.63 1.37 13.35
N ASP A 124 -12.59 2.18 13.10
CA ASP A 124 -11.26 2.04 13.70
C ASP A 124 -10.55 3.37 14.02
N ASN A 125 -9.36 3.27 14.62
CA ASN A 125 -8.42 4.38 14.87
C ASN A 125 -7.01 4.06 14.32
N PHE A 126 -6.94 3.40 13.16
CA PHE A 126 -5.70 2.91 12.56
C PHE A 126 -4.68 4.05 12.29
N PHE A 127 -5.19 5.23 11.96
CA PHE A 127 -4.41 6.44 11.64
C PHE A 127 -4.15 7.37 12.83
N GLY A 128 -4.39 6.95 14.08
CA GLY A 128 -4.30 7.83 15.25
C GLY A 128 -2.90 8.37 15.57
N THR A 129 -1.84 7.84 14.95
CA THR A 129 -0.46 8.38 15.02
C THR A 129 -0.19 9.51 14.03
N LEU A 130 -1.10 9.76 13.08
CA LEU A 130 -0.95 10.80 12.07
C LEU A 130 -1.59 12.11 12.54
N SER A 131 -0.94 13.23 12.27
CA SER A 131 -1.47 14.57 12.55
C SER A 131 -2.76 14.88 11.76
N ALA A 132 -2.97 14.19 10.63
CA ALA A 132 -4.20 14.17 9.85
C ALA A 132 -4.73 12.72 9.77
N SER A 133 -5.95 12.48 10.28
CA SER A 133 -6.45 11.13 10.59
C SER A 133 -7.92 10.88 10.18
N ARG A 134 -8.52 11.72 9.32
CA ARG A 134 -9.94 11.57 8.92
C ARG A 134 -10.13 11.58 7.39
N PRO A 135 -9.66 10.56 6.67
CA PRO A 135 -10.05 10.40 5.27
C PRO A 135 -11.53 9.96 5.17
N GLU A 136 -12.29 10.53 4.23
CA GLU A 136 -13.66 10.09 3.91
C GLU A 136 -13.62 8.77 3.12
N ILE A 137 -13.34 7.67 3.83
CA ILE A 137 -13.29 6.31 3.28
C ILE A 137 -14.61 5.62 3.60
N TYR A 138 -15.26 5.06 2.58
CA TYR A 138 -16.52 4.35 2.71
C TYR A 138 -16.22 2.85 2.90
N PRO A 139 -16.70 2.22 3.98
CA PRO A 139 -16.50 0.80 4.28
C PRO A 139 -17.43 -0.10 3.45
N ILE A 140 -17.31 0.03 2.13
CA ILE A 140 -18.11 -0.68 1.11
C ILE A 140 -17.15 -1.46 0.22
N TYR A 141 -17.47 -2.72 -0.06
CA TYR A 141 -16.57 -3.73 -0.59
C TYR A 141 -17.15 -4.46 -1.81
N TRP A 142 -18.46 -4.64 -1.90
CA TRP A 142 -19.09 -5.63 -2.79
C TRP A 142 -19.99 -5.03 -3.87
N SER A 143 -19.83 -3.75 -4.19
CA SER A 143 -20.53 -3.16 -5.34
C SER A 143 -20.13 -3.84 -6.65
N GLN A 144 -21.02 -3.83 -7.63
CA GLN A 144 -20.70 -4.36 -8.98
C GLN A 144 -19.51 -3.64 -9.60
N ALA A 145 -19.43 -2.31 -9.47
CA ALA A 145 -18.28 -1.54 -9.93
C ALA A 145 -16.95 -2.06 -9.36
N GLN A 146 -16.89 -2.28 -8.04
CA GLN A 146 -15.70 -2.78 -7.37
C GLN A 146 -15.27 -4.16 -7.87
N MET A 147 -16.21 -5.11 -7.85
CA MET A 147 -15.88 -6.49 -8.20
C MET A 147 -15.59 -6.65 -9.69
N GLN A 148 -16.29 -5.94 -10.57
CA GLN A 148 -16.01 -5.98 -12.01
C GLN A 148 -14.64 -5.38 -12.35
N ALA A 149 -14.24 -4.27 -11.72
CA ALA A 149 -12.90 -3.72 -11.90
C ALA A 149 -11.82 -4.71 -11.42
N ARG A 150 -12.01 -5.35 -10.26
CA ARG A 150 -11.05 -6.32 -9.70
C ARG A 150 -10.86 -7.57 -10.56
N GLN A 151 -11.94 -8.09 -11.17
CA GLN A 151 -11.88 -9.29 -12.01
C GLN A 151 -11.70 -9.01 -13.50
N SER A 152 -11.50 -7.74 -13.89
CA SER A 152 -11.33 -7.35 -15.29
C SER A 152 -10.03 -7.91 -15.89
N GLU A 153 -10.03 -8.14 -17.20
CA GLU A 153 -8.83 -8.57 -17.93
C GLU A 153 -7.74 -7.48 -17.87
N GLU A 154 -8.15 -6.22 -17.98
CA GLU A 154 -7.29 -5.05 -17.85
C GLU A 154 -6.51 -5.06 -16.54
N MET A 155 -7.21 -5.30 -15.42
CA MET A 155 -6.61 -5.38 -14.10
C MET A 155 -5.65 -6.58 -13.98
N ALA A 156 -6.03 -7.74 -14.51
CA ALA A 156 -5.16 -8.92 -14.50
C ALA A 156 -3.84 -8.66 -15.26
N ASN A 157 -3.91 -7.98 -16.42
CA ASN A 157 -2.73 -7.58 -17.19
C ASN A 157 -1.83 -6.62 -16.41
N ALA A 158 -2.40 -5.59 -15.78
CA ALA A 158 -1.64 -4.62 -14.99
C ALA A 158 -1.00 -5.26 -13.75
N GLN A 159 -1.73 -6.09 -13.02
CA GLN A 159 -1.23 -6.80 -11.84
C GLN A 159 -0.10 -7.77 -12.21
N SER A 160 -0.25 -8.56 -13.28
CA SER A 160 0.82 -9.44 -13.77
C SER A 160 2.06 -8.64 -14.15
N PHE A 161 1.91 -7.56 -14.91
CA PHE A 161 3.01 -6.68 -15.29
C PHE A 161 3.77 -6.14 -14.07
N LEU A 162 3.06 -5.62 -13.07
CA LEU A 162 3.66 -5.06 -11.85
C LEU A 162 4.35 -6.13 -11.00
N ASN A 163 3.71 -7.28 -10.81
CA ASN A 163 4.28 -8.41 -10.07
C ASN A 163 5.58 -8.91 -10.70
N ARG A 164 5.71 -8.85 -12.04
CA ARG A 164 6.90 -9.27 -12.78
C ARG A 164 8.10 -8.32 -12.67
N LEU A 165 7.95 -7.14 -12.05
CA LEU A 165 9.07 -6.25 -11.74
C LEU A 165 9.92 -6.77 -10.57
N TRP A 166 9.34 -7.65 -9.76
CA TRP A 166 9.98 -8.27 -8.62
C TRP A 166 10.85 -9.46 -9.01
N THR A 167 11.92 -9.68 -8.24
CA THR A 167 12.63 -10.96 -8.23
C THR A 167 11.80 -11.94 -7.39
N PHE A 168 10.89 -12.67 -8.05
CA PHE A 168 9.96 -13.61 -7.41
C PHE A 168 10.46 -15.06 -7.36
N GLU A 169 11.61 -15.35 -7.98
CA GLU A 169 12.34 -16.60 -7.86
C GLU A 169 13.73 -16.34 -7.28
N SER A 170 14.09 -17.05 -6.21
CA SER A 170 15.44 -17.06 -5.66
C SER A 170 15.66 -18.33 -4.83
N ASP A 171 16.91 -18.76 -4.72
CA ASP A 171 17.32 -19.95 -3.94
C ASP A 171 16.53 -21.23 -4.28
N GLY A 172 16.16 -21.39 -5.55
CA GLY A 172 15.37 -22.54 -6.04
C GLY A 172 13.90 -22.55 -5.61
N LYS A 173 13.40 -21.45 -5.03
CA LYS A 173 12.00 -21.28 -4.62
C LYS A 173 11.34 -20.16 -5.44
N GLN A 174 10.14 -20.44 -5.94
CA GLN A 174 9.22 -19.40 -6.42
C GLN A 174 8.40 -18.89 -5.24
N TRP A 175 8.57 -17.61 -4.88
CA TRP A 175 7.94 -17.01 -3.69
C TRP A 175 6.46 -16.73 -3.87
N PHE A 176 6.05 -16.42 -5.11
CA PHE A 176 4.66 -16.25 -5.52
C PHE A 176 4.51 -16.45 -7.03
N ASN A 177 3.29 -16.75 -7.48
CA ASN A 177 2.92 -16.72 -8.89
C ASN A 177 2.59 -15.26 -9.30
N PRO A 178 3.37 -14.63 -10.20
CA PRO A 178 3.14 -13.25 -10.58
C PRO A 178 1.88 -13.04 -11.44
N ASP A 179 1.41 -14.09 -12.13
CA ASP A 179 0.37 -13.98 -13.17
C ASP A 179 -1.05 -14.14 -12.66
N VAL A 180 -1.22 -14.43 -11.37
CA VAL A 180 -2.53 -14.47 -10.72
C VAL A 180 -2.41 -13.65 -9.46
N SER A 181 -3.25 -12.63 -9.28
CA SER A 181 -3.40 -11.95 -8.00
C SER A 181 -4.71 -12.37 -7.33
N VAL A 182 -4.72 -12.45 -6.01
CA VAL A 182 -5.95 -12.72 -5.26
C VAL A 182 -6.87 -11.50 -5.27
N ILE A 183 -8.18 -11.73 -5.20
CA ILE A 183 -9.12 -10.64 -4.93
C ILE A 183 -8.90 -10.22 -3.48
N TYR A 184 -8.33 -9.03 -3.30
CA TYR A 184 -8.27 -8.32 -2.03
C TYR A 184 -9.36 -7.24 -2.00
N PRO A 185 -10.51 -7.48 -1.35
CA PRO A 185 -11.60 -6.53 -1.30
C PRO A 185 -11.25 -5.37 -0.36
N ASP A 186 -11.09 -4.17 -0.92
CA ASP A 186 -10.81 -2.95 -0.16
C ASP A 186 -11.92 -1.91 -0.38
N ARG A 187 -11.85 -0.84 0.40
CA ARG A 187 -12.81 0.24 0.50
C ARG A 187 -12.81 1.12 -0.75
N ILE A 188 -13.64 2.15 -0.74
CA ILE A 188 -13.59 3.26 -1.70
C ILE A 188 -13.38 4.57 -0.95
N ARG A 189 -12.84 5.57 -1.63
CA ARG A 189 -12.83 6.95 -1.14
C ARG A 189 -13.73 7.77 -2.04
N ARG A 190 -14.58 8.60 -1.44
CA ARG A 190 -15.41 9.57 -2.18
C ARG A 190 -15.26 10.92 -1.52
N LEU A 191 -14.93 11.94 -2.32
CA LEU A 191 -14.76 13.31 -1.86
C LEU A 191 -15.54 14.23 -2.81
N PRO A 192 -16.72 14.76 -2.41
CA PRO A 192 -17.48 15.67 -3.24
C PRO A 192 -16.78 17.03 -3.44
N PRO A 193 -17.18 17.80 -4.47
CA PRO A 193 -16.81 19.21 -4.58
C PRO A 193 -17.21 19.97 -3.31
N GLY A 194 -16.34 20.88 -2.86
CA GLY A 194 -16.52 21.64 -1.63
C GLY A 194 -15.97 20.98 -0.37
N THR A 195 -15.45 19.74 -0.45
CA THR A 195 -14.82 19.08 0.70
C THR A 195 -13.61 19.87 1.22
N THR A 196 -13.50 19.97 2.54
CA THR A 196 -12.31 20.44 3.25
C THR A 196 -11.79 19.30 4.14
N SER A 197 -10.54 18.91 3.94
CA SER A 197 -9.91 17.80 4.66
C SER A 197 -8.48 18.14 5.06
N LYS A 198 -8.06 17.62 6.21
CA LYS A 198 -6.66 17.70 6.66
C LYS A 198 -5.75 16.71 5.90
N GLY A 199 -6.32 15.85 5.07
CA GLY A 199 -5.59 14.81 4.35
C GLY A 199 -5.22 13.63 5.24
N LEU A 200 -4.10 12.98 4.92
CA LEU A 200 -3.54 11.83 5.62
C LEU A 200 -2.03 12.02 5.75
N GLY A 201 -1.47 11.89 6.96
CA GLY A 201 -0.04 12.05 7.20
C GLY A 201 0.81 11.01 6.45
N ALA A 202 2.10 11.31 6.25
CA ALA A 202 3.03 10.39 5.60
C ALA A 202 3.23 9.13 6.45
N HIS A 203 3.08 7.97 5.82
CA HIS A 203 3.20 6.68 6.49
C HIS A 203 3.58 5.57 5.52
N THR A 204 3.85 4.38 6.07
CA THR A 204 3.86 3.11 5.34
C THR A 204 2.88 2.14 6.00
N ASP A 205 2.28 1.28 5.20
CA ASP A 205 1.44 0.16 5.67
C ASP A 205 2.27 -1.12 5.73
N SER A 206 1.60 -2.28 5.72
CA SER A 206 2.23 -3.60 5.70
C SER A 206 3.12 -3.81 6.93
N GLY A 207 2.54 -3.60 8.12
CA GLY A 207 3.23 -3.67 9.41
C GLY A 207 4.02 -2.42 9.80
N ALA A 208 4.19 -2.26 11.10
CA ALA A 208 4.97 -1.18 11.70
C ALA A 208 6.05 -1.77 12.63
N LEU A 209 5.69 -2.10 13.88
CA LEU A 209 6.61 -2.69 14.86
C LEU A 209 7.21 -4.02 14.36
N GLU A 210 6.41 -4.78 13.62
CA GLU A 210 6.75 -6.03 12.96
C GLU A 210 8.00 -5.92 12.11
N ARG A 211 8.26 -4.77 11.47
CA ARG A 211 9.41 -4.56 10.59
C ARG A 211 10.75 -4.73 11.31
N TRP A 212 10.77 -4.54 12.63
CA TRP A 212 11.93 -4.83 13.47
C TRP A 212 11.83 -6.18 14.19
N LEU A 213 10.64 -6.55 14.66
CA LEU A 213 10.50 -7.67 15.60
C LEU A 213 10.12 -9.01 14.95
N LEU A 214 9.54 -9.05 13.75
CA LEU A 214 9.21 -10.32 13.10
C LEU A 214 10.48 -11.01 12.57
N PRO A 215 10.62 -12.33 12.79
CA PRO A 215 11.67 -13.12 12.13
C PRO A 215 11.67 -12.97 10.60
N ALA A 216 10.50 -13.01 9.97
CA ALA A 216 10.37 -12.85 8.52
C ALA A 216 10.94 -11.49 8.05
N TYR A 217 10.63 -10.39 8.74
CA TYR A 217 11.20 -9.08 8.38
C TYR A 217 12.69 -8.95 8.66
N GLN A 218 13.22 -9.63 9.69
CA GLN A 218 14.67 -9.72 9.88
C GLN A 218 15.37 -10.40 8.69
N HIS A 219 14.71 -11.35 8.03
CA HIS A 219 15.21 -11.95 6.78
C HIS A 219 15.05 -11.01 5.58
N VAL A 220 13.88 -10.39 5.40
CA VAL A 220 13.62 -9.41 4.32
C VAL A 220 14.65 -8.28 4.34
N PHE A 221 14.92 -7.73 5.51
CA PHE A 221 15.82 -6.59 5.72
C PHE A 221 17.19 -6.98 6.25
N ALA A 222 17.61 -8.24 6.05
CA ALA A 222 18.89 -8.74 6.58
C ALA A 222 20.08 -7.86 6.15
N ASN A 223 20.11 -7.41 4.89
CA ASN A 223 21.16 -6.54 4.36
C ASN A 223 21.10 -5.11 4.89
N VAL A 224 19.94 -4.66 5.40
CA VAL A 224 19.83 -3.39 6.13
C VAL A 224 20.40 -3.55 7.53
N PHE A 225 19.94 -4.57 8.27
CA PHE A 225 20.31 -4.79 9.66
C PHE A 225 21.73 -5.36 9.86
N ASN A 226 22.43 -5.75 8.80
CA ASN A 226 23.86 -6.13 8.86
C ASN A 226 24.81 -5.09 8.24
N GLY A 227 24.28 -3.94 7.78
CA GLY A 227 25.07 -2.84 7.22
C GLY A 227 25.47 -3.00 5.75
N ASN A 228 25.18 -4.12 5.09
CA ASN A 228 25.47 -4.34 3.67
C ASN A 228 24.42 -3.71 2.75
N LEU A 229 24.20 -2.40 2.89
CA LEU A 229 23.13 -1.66 2.22
C LEU A 229 23.15 -1.79 0.70
N ALA A 230 24.33 -1.87 0.08
CA ALA A 230 24.49 -2.08 -1.36
C ALA A 230 23.89 -3.41 -1.88
N LYS A 231 23.58 -4.37 -0.99
CA LYS A 231 22.92 -5.64 -1.32
C LYS A 231 21.44 -5.67 -0.98
N TYR A 232 20.90 -4.61 -0.37
CA TYR A 232 19.46 -4.52 -0.15
C TYR A 232 18.78 -4.16 -1.48
N ASP A 233 17.88 -5.03 -1.92
CA ASP A 233 17.02 -4.80 -3.08
C ASP A 233 15.56 -4.75 -2.62
N PRO A 234 14.87 -3.60 -2.73
CA PRO A 234 13.45 -3.53 -2.36
C PRO A 234 12.59 -4.50 -3.16
N TRP A 235 13.00 -4.84 -4.39
CA TRP A 235 12.29 -5.71 -5.33
C TRP A 235 12.53 -7.21 -5.13
N HIS A 236 13.25 -7.61 -4.08
CA HIS A 236 13.44 -9.00 -3.75
C HIS A 236 12.26 -9.55 -2.96
N ALA A 237 11.60 -10.59 -3.48
CA ALA A 237 10.38 -11.13 -2.88
C ALA A 237 10.62 -11.99 -1.63
N ALA A 238 11.86 -12.45 -1.42
CA ALA A 238 12.14 -13.46 -0.41
C ALA A 238 11.63 -13.06 0.98
N HIS A 239 10.99 -14.02 1.65
CA HIS A 239 10.42 -13.93 2.98
C HIS A 239 9.25 -12.95 3.18
N ARG A 240 8.94 -12.09 2.19
CA ARG A 240 7.80 -11.15 2.30
C ARG A 240 6.44 -11.86 2.39
N THR A 241 6.33 -13.04 1.79
CA THR A 241 5.13 -13.89 1.87
C THR A 241 5.00 -14.64 3.20
N GLU A 242 6.00 -14.56 4.08
CA GLU A 242 6.05 -15.25 5.38
C GLU A 242 5.78 -14.28 6.55
N VAL A 243 5.65 -12.98 6.27
CA VAL A 243 5.28 -11.96 7.25
C VAL A 243 3.81 -12.11 7.62
N GLU A 244 3.49 -12.17 8.91
CA GLU A 244 2.12 -12.07 9.43
C GLU A 244 2.03 -10.88 10.39
N GLU A 245 1.22 -9.87 10.05
CA GLU A 245 1.04 -8.70 10.91
C GLU A 245 0.44 -9.07 12.26
N TYR A 246 0.87 -8.36 13.31
CA TYR A 246 0.32 -8.56 14.63
C TYR A 246 -1.17 -8.21 14.65
N THR A 247 -1.97 -9.06 15.27
CA THR A 247 -3.41 -8.82 15.39
C THR A 247 -3.66 -7.99 16.64
N VAL A 248 -4.24 -6.80 16.45
CA VAL A 248 -4.82 -5.97 17.51
C VAL A 248 -6.34 -5.99 17.33
N ASP A 249 -7.07 -6.16 18.44
CA ASP A 249 -8.51 -6.37 18.38
C ASP A 249 -9.23 -5.25 17.61
N ASN A 250 -10.14 -5.66 16.72
CA ASN A 250 -10.96 -4.84 15.84
C ASN A 250 -10.22 -3.65 15.16
N THR A 251 -8.94 -3.83 14.85
CA THR A 251 -8.11 -2.82 14.19
C THR A 251 -7.79 -3.27 12.78
N THR A 252 -7.86 -2.34 11.82
CA THR A 252 -7.44 -2.59 10.44
C THR A 252 -6.03 -3.18 10.43
N LYS A 253 -5.84 -4.22 9.63
CA LYS A 253 -4.53 -4.84 9.34
C LYS A 253 -4.49 -5.31 7.89
N CYS A 254 -3.35 -5.79 7.42
CA CYS A 254 -3.23 -6.41 6.11
C CYS A 254 -2.71 -7.86 6.24
N SER A 255 -3.60 -8.83 6.13
CA SER A 255 -3.27 -10.28 6.21
C SER A 255 -2.80 -10.85 4.87
N VAL A 256 -2.49 -10.01 3.88
CA VAL A 256 -1.97 -10.42 2.56
C VAL A 256 -0.63 -9.77 2.27
N PHE A 257 0.18 -10.43 1.46
CA PHE A 257 1.33 -9.81 0.81
C PHE A 257 0.87 -9.04 -0.43
N ARG A 258 1.10 -7.72 -0.44
CA ARG A 258 0.90 -6.86 -1.60
C ARG A 258 2.27 -6.49 -2.16
N THR A 259 2.49 -6.70 -3.45
CA THR A 259 3.67 -6.18 -4.16
C THR A 259 3.53 -4.68 -4.35
N PHE A 260 2.33 -4.27 -4.78
CA PHE A 260 1.93 -2.88 -4.92
C PHE A 260 0.61 -2.63 -4.24
N GLN A 261 0.52 -1.50 -3.55
CA GLN A 261 -0.76 -0.86 -3.32
C GLN A 261 -1.14 -0.06 -4.58
N GLY A 262 -2.42 0.24 -4.71
CA GLY A 262 -2.90 0.99 -5.84
C GLY A 262 -4.38 1.31 -5.75
N TRP A 263 -4.80 2.22 -6.62
CA TRP A 263 -6.21 2.53 -6.82
C TRP A 263 -6.49 2.98 -8.24
N THR A 264 -7.75 2.80 -8.65
CA THR A 264 -8.29 3.28 -9.92
C THR A 264 -9.09 4.57 -9.69
N ALA A 265 -8.83 5.59 -10.52
CA ALA A 265 -9.54 6.85 -10.51
C ALA A 265 -10.96 6.68 -11.08
N LEU A 266 -11.96 7.09 -10.31
CA LEU A 266 -13.36 7.09 -10.74
C LEU A 266 -13.83 8.49 -11.15
N SER A 267 -13.04 9.51 -10.80
CA SER A 267 -13.19 10.89 -11.23
C SER A 267 -11.85 11.43 -11.73
N ASP A 268 -11.89 12.52 -12.48
CA ASP A 268 -10.67 13.26 -12.83
C ASP A 268 -10.05 13.84 -11.55
N MET A 269 -8.72 13.72 -11.40
CA MET A 269 -7.98 14.22 -10.24
C MET A 269 -7.21 15.48 -10.65
N LEU A 270 -7.72 16.64 -10.21
CA LEU A 270 -7.14 17.93 -10.56
C LEU A 270 -5.95 18.27 -9.65
N PRO A 271 -4.89 18.91 -10.17
CA PRO A 271 -3.76 19.36 -9.36
C PRO A 271 -4.19 20.19 -8.14
N GLY A 272 -3.56 19.92 -6.99
CA GLY A 272 -3.81 20.64 -5.74
C GLY A 272 -5.09 20.28 -4.99
N GLN A 273 -5.89 19.33 -5.49
CA GLN A 273 -7.18 18.96 -4.89
C GLN A 273 -7.07 17.77 -3.90
N GLY A 274 -6.18 17.89 -2.91
CA GLY A 274 -6.03 16.85 -1.87
C GLY A 274 -5.51 15.51 -2.40
N LEU A 275 -4.44 15.56 -3.20
CA LEU A 275 -3.94 14.41 -3.96
C LEU A 275 -3.02 13.49 -3.16
N LEU A 276 -2.92 12.23 -3.61
CA LEU A 276 -1.90 11.29 -3.15
C LEU A 276 -0.50 11.87 -3.41
N HIS A 277 0.36 11.78 -2.41
CA HIS A 277 1.79 11.99 -2.55
C HIS A 277 2.53 10.70 -2.18
N VAL A 278 3.68 10.49 -2.80
CA VAL A 278 4.63 9.43 -2.43
C VAL A 278 6.03 9.99 -2.25
N VAL A 279 6.88 9.28 -1.52
CA VAL A 279 8.33 9.42 -1.61
C VAL A 279 8.82 8.40 -2.65
N PRO A 280 9.17 8.82 -3.89
CA PRO A 280 9.45 7.90 -4.99
C PRO A 280 10.88 7.34 -4.91
N ILE A 281 11.18 6.69 -3.77
CA ILE A 281 12.47 6.11 -3.39
C ILE A 281 12.14 4.82 -2.60
N PRO A 282 11.95 3.66 -3.26
CA PRO A 282 11.56 2.42 -2.56
C PRO A 282 12.61 1.96 -1.54
N GLU A 283 13.88 2.31 -1.72
CA GLU A 283 14.95 2.05 -0.78
C GLU A 283 14.89 2.92 0.51
N ALA A 284 14.01 3.93 0.57
CA ALA A 284 13.83 4.78 1.76
C ALA A 284 13.41 4.00 3.02
N MET A 285 12.86 2.80 2.87
CA MET A 285 12.60 1.91 4.00
C MET A 285 13.87 1.61 4.81
N ALA A 286 15.04 1.49 4.17
CA ALA A 286 16.28 1.29 4.91
C ALA A 286 16.58 2.46 5.88
N TYR A 287 16.27 3.69 5.47
CA TYR A 287 16.44 4.89 6.30
C TYR A 287 15.49 4.83 7.49
N VAL A 288 14.21 4.52 7.24
CA VAL A 288 13.19 4.36 8.28
C VAL A 288 13.60 3.30 9.30
N LEU A 289 14.16 2.17 8.86
CA LEU A 289 14.56 1.06 9.73
C LEU A 289 15.77 1.40 10.62
N LEU A 290 16.74 2.13 10.09
CA LEU A 290 17.96 2.52 10.82
C LEU A 290 17.77 3.77 11.68
N ARG A 291 16.83 4.66 11.34
CA ARG A 291 16.62 5.93 12.05
C ARG A 291 16.41 5.78 13.57
N PRO A 292 15.62 4.82 14.07
CA PRO A 292 15.45 4.61 15.51
C PRO A 292 16.68 4.08 16.24
N LEU A 293 17.70 3.60 15.51
CA LEU A 293 18.91 3.02 16.08
C LEU A 293 19.98 4.08 16.37
N LEU A 294 19.78 5.34 15.96
CA LEU A 294 20.66 6.45 16.32
C LEU A 294 20.57 6.77 17.82
N ASP A 295 21.51 7.56 18.34
CA ASP A 295 21.66 7.86 19.76
C ASP A 295 20.73 8.96 20.28
N ASP A 296 20.10 9.71 19.38
CA ASP A 296 19.14 10.77 19.66
C ASP A 296 17.68 10.27 19.82
N VAL A 297 17.44 8.96 19.66
CA VAL A 297 16.12 8.34 19.81
C VAL A 297 16.05 7.60 21.15
N PRO A 298 15.02 7.85 21.99
CA PRO A 298 14.86 7.12 23.25
C PRO A 298 14.92 5.60 23.08
N GLU A 299 15.54 4.91 24.05
CA GLU A 299 15.86 3.48 23.96
C GLU A 299 14.64 2.57 23.75
N ASP A 300 13.47 2.97 24.22
CA ASP A 300 12.21 2.22 24.11
C ASP A 300 11.25 2.75 23.03
N GLU A 301 11.72 3.66 22.17
CA GLU A 301 10.91 4.27 21.11
C GLU A 301 11.39 3.92 19.69
N LEU A 302 10.44 3.88 18.77
CA LEU A 302 10.68 3.70 17.33
C LEU A 302 10.08 4.86 16.53
N CYS A 303 10.52 6.09 16.85
CA CYS A 303 10.16 7.31 16.09
C CYS A 303 8.64 7.49 15.85
N GLY A 304 7.80 7.10 16.81
CA GLY A 304 6.34 7.21 16.75
C GLY A 304 5.59 5.92 16.38
N VAL A 305 6.27 4.82 16.07
CA VAL A 305 5.65 3.50 15.88
C VAL A 305 4.94 3.06 17.17
N ALA A 306 3.73 2.53 17.01
CA ALA A 306 2.96 1.92 18.08
C ALA A 306 2.19 0.69 17.55
N PRO A 307 1.96 -0.35 18.37
CA PRO A 307 1.15 -1.50 17.97
C PRO A 307 -0.25 -1.11 17.49
N GLY A 308 -0.73 -1.76 16.43
CA GLY A 308 -2.07 -1.51 15.87
C GLY A 308 -2.22 -0.16 15.16
N ARG A 309 -1.11 0.46 14.74
CA ARG A 309 -1.10 1.73 14.01
C ARG A 309 -0.15 1.65 12.82
N VAL A 310 -0.43 2.45 11.80
CA VAL A 310 0.51 2.67 10.68
C VAL A 310 1.86 3.17 11.17
N LEU A 311 2.93 2.86 10.42
CA LEU A 311 4.27 3.39 10.68
C LEU A 311 4.31 4.86 10.21
N PRO A 312 4.46 5.84 11.12
CA PRO A 312 4.46 7.25 10.74
C PRO A 312 5.81 7.70 10.18
N VAL A 313 5.77 8.58 9.18
CA VAL A 313 6.93 9.33 8.69
C VAL A 313 6.67 10.81 8.90
N SER A 314 7.65 11.52 9.46
CA SER A 314 7.50 12.89 9.92
C SER A 314 8.76 13.68 9.66
N GLU A 315 8.64 15.01 9.57
CA GLU A 315 9.78 15.92 9.42
C GLU A 315 10.72 15.87 10.62
N GLN A 316 10.17 15.66 11.83
CA GLN A 316 10.95 15.51 13.06
C GLN A 316 11.97 14.37 12.97
N TRP A 317 11.57 13.22 12.44
CA TRP A 317 12.41 12.01 12.43
C TRP A 317 13.03 11.72 11.07
N HIS A 318 12.41 12.18 9.98
CA HIS A 318 12.74 11.79 8.61
C HIS A 318 12.73 13.00 7.64
N PRO A 319 13.41 14.11 7.97
CA PRO A 319 13.32 15.35 7.19
C PRO A 319 13.70 15.14 5.71
N LEU A 320 14.80 14.42 5.45
CA LEU A 320 15.28 14.11 4.10
C LEU A 320 14.22 13.36 3.26
N LEU A 321 13.44 12.48 3.89
CA LEU A 321 12.39 11.73 3.19
C LEU A 321 11.16 12.59 2.91
N ILE A 322 10.81 13.49 3.83
CA ILE A 322 9.68 14.42 3.68
C ILE A 322 9.93 15.40 2.53
N GLU A 323 11.15 15.88 2.33
CA GLU A 323 11.52 16.73 1.20
C GLU A 323 11.23 16.08 -0.17
N ALA A 324 11.30 14.74 -0.23
CA ALA A 324 11.08 13.97 -1.45
C ALA A 324 9.60 13.71 -1.77
N LEU A 325 8.66 14.10 -0.89
CA LEU A 325 7.24 13.91 -1.15
C LEU A 325 6.82 14.57 -2.47
N THR A 326 6.11 13.79 -3.29
CA THR A 326 5.78 14.17 -4.65
C THR A 326 4.36 13.74 -4.99
N SER A 327 3.52 14.71 -5.36
CA SER A 327 2.14 14.46 -5.80
C SER A 327 2.11 13.53 -7.00
N ILE A 328 1.05 12.74 -7.12
CA ILE A 328 0.62 12.21 -8.41
C ILE A 328 0.42 13.35 -9.42
N PRO A 329 0.61 13.10 -10.73
CA PRO A 329 0.24 14.06 -11.76
C PRO A 329 -1.30 14.19 -11.85
N LYS A 330 -1.77 15.12 -12.70
CA LYS A 330 -3.19 15.16 -13.07
C LYS A 330 -3.62 13.81 -13.65
N LEU A 331 -4.76 13.29 -13.16
CA LEU A 331 -5.36 12.07 -13.68
C LEU A 331 -6.72 12.34 -14.29
N GLU A 332 -7.11 11.45 -15.19
CA GLU A 332 -8.47 11.33 -15.73
C GLU A 332 -9.13 10.09 -15.13
N ALA A 333 -10.47 10.09 -15.06
CA ALA A 333 -11.20 8.89 -14.66
C ALA A 333 -10.82 7.71 -15.57
N GLY A 334 -10.54 6.56 -14.97
CA GLY A 334 -10.03 5.35 -15.64
C GLY A 334 -8.51 5.19 -15.58
N ASP A 335 -7.75 6.23 -15.21
CA ASP A 335 -6.35 6.05 -14.85
C ASP A 335 -6.22 5.24 -13.55
N SER A 336 -5.05 4.65 -13.33
CA SER A 336 -4.70 4.04 -12.03
C SER A 336 -3.29 4.38 -11.61
N VAL A 337 -3.06 4.39 -10.31
CA VAL A 337 -1.74 4.65 -9.72
C VAL A 337 -1.34 3.53 -8.78
N TRP A 338 -0.04 3.28 -8.72
CA TRP A 338 0.55 2.13 -8.03
C TRP A 338 1.80 2.57 -7.28
N TRP A 339 1.99 2.04 -6.08
CA TRP A 339 3.23 2.22 -5.32
C TRP A 339 3.63 0.94 -4.61
N HIS A 340 4.94 0.66 -4.61
CA HIS A 340 5.56 -0.48 -3.97
C HIS A 340 5.19 -0.51 -2.49
N CYS A 341 5.04 -1.71 -1.91
CA CYS A 341 4.47 -1.87 -0.55
C CYS A 341 5.24 -1.18 0.58
N ASP A 342 6.53 -0.90 0.38
CA ASP A 342 7.37 -0.15 1.33
C ASP A 342 7.44 1.37 1.06
N VAL A 343 6.78 1.87 0.01
CA VAL A 343 6.84 3.30 -0.35
C VAL A 343 6.00 4.13 0.61
N ILE A 344 6.64 5.19 1.12
CA ILE A 344 6.02 6.19 1.98
C ILE A 344 5.02 6.99 1.14
N HIS A 345 3.82 7.18 1.68
CA HIS A 345 2.77 7.91 0.99
C HIS A 345 1.88 8.68 1.96
N SER A 346 1.19 9.69 1.42
CA SER A 346 0.32 10.61 2.17
C SER A 346 -0.80 11.14 1.27
N VAL A 347 -1.78 11.82 1.84
CA VAL A 347 -2.79 12.56 1.08
C VAL A 347 -2.72 14.01 1.52
N ALA A 348 -2.51 14.93 0.57
CA ALA A 348 -2.41 16.35 0.87
C ALA A 348 -3.73 16.88 1.47
N PRO A 349 -3.67 17.92 2.34
CA PRO A 349 -4.86 18.64 2.75
C PRO A 349 -5.50 19.37 1.57
N VAL A 350 -6.79 19.68 1.70
CA VAL A 350 -7.54 20.48 0.73
C VAL A 350 -8.56 21.35 1.45
N GLU A 351 -8.79 22.54 0.93
CA GLU A 351 -9.89 23.42 1.34
C GLU A 351 -10.75 23.70 0.11
N ASN A 352 -12.08 23.54 0.24
CA ASN A 352 -13.05 23.79 -0.82
C ASN A 352 -12.67 23.09 -2.16
N GLN A 353 -12.51 21.77 -2.10
CA GLN A 353 -12.07 20.94 -3.22
C GLN A 353 -12.85 21.23 -4.52
N GLN A 354 -12.14 21.33 -5.63
CA GLN A 354 -12.69 21.44 -6.98
C GLN A 354 -12.80 20.05 -7.62
N GLY A 355 -13.99 19.72 -8.09
CA GLY A 355 -14.26 18.39 -8.64
C GLY A 355 -14.33 17.30 -7.57
N TRP A 356 -14.40 16.05 -8.04
CA TRP A 356 -14.51 14.87 -7.18
C TRP A 356 -13.15 14.21 -6.95
N GLY A 357 -12.98 13.58 -5.78
CA GLY A 357 -11.78 12.82 -5.41
C GLY A 357 -12.05 11.32 -5.23
N ASN A 358 -12.78 10.72 -6.17
CA ASN A 358 -13.32 9.36 -6.07
C ASN A 358 -12.30 8.31 -6.54
N VAL A 359 -11.96 7.35 -5.68
CA VAL A 359 -11.04 6.25 -6.02
C VAL A 359 -11.52 4.91 -5.47
N MET A 360 -11.08 3.85 -6.12
CA MET A 360 -11.32 2.47 -5.73
C MET A 360 -9.99 1.79 -5.40
N TYR A 361 -9.83 1.32 -4.17
CA TYR A 361 -8.60 0.64 -3.74
C TYR A 361 -8.56 -0.79 -4.31
N ILE A 362 -7.54 -1.07 -5.13
CA ILE A 362 -7.28 -2.37 -5.75
C ILE A 362 -5.76 -2.57 -5.78
N PRO A 363 -5.19 -3.42 -4.92
CA PRO A 363 -3.76 -3.68 -4.91
C PRO A 363 -3.36 -4.75 -5.94
N ALA A 364 -2.06 -4.97 -6.09
CA ALA A 364 -1.50 -6.19 -6.67
C ALA A 364 -1.05 -7.10 -5.52
N ALA A 365 -1.70 -8.25 -5.38
CA ALA A 365 -1.47 -9.22 -4.32
C ALA A 365 -1.27 -10.61 -4.95
N PRO A 366 -0.05 -10.97 -5.37
CA PRO A 366 0.19 -12.16 -6.17
C PRO A 366 -0.18 -13.45 -5.42
N MET A 367 -0.57 -14.48 -6.16
CA MET A 367 -1.01 -15.76 -5.60
C MET A 367 0.19 -16.46 -4.95
N CYS A 368 0.06 -16.76 -3.66
CA CYS A 368 0.99 -17.55 -2.86
C CYS A 368 0.19 -18.20 -1.73
N GLU A 369 0.80 -19.10 -0.96
CA GLU A 369 0.12 -19.83 0.12
C GLU A 369 -0.61 -18.90 1.11
N LYS A 370 0.09 -17.85 1.58
CA LYS A 370 -0.47 -16.82 2.45
C LYS A 370 -1.70 -16.15 1.83
N ASN A 371 -1.56 -15.63 0.62
CA ASN A 371 -2.61 -14.88 -0.05
C ASN A 371 -3.82 -15.75 -0.39
N LEU A 372 -3.59 -17.01 -0.79
CA LEU A 372 -4.65 -17.99 -1.07
C LEU A 372 -5.46 -18.31 0.19
N ALA A 373 -4.80 -18.46 1.35
CA ALA A 373 -5.48 -18.68 2.63
C ALA A 373 -6.43 -17.52 2.97
N TYR A 374 -6.06 -16.27 2.67
CA TYR A 374 -6.94 -15.13 2.81
C TYR A 374 -8.05 -15.09 1.74
N ALA A 375 -7.74 -15.43 0.48
CA ALA A 375 -8.70 -15.48 -0.61
C ALA A 375 -9.90 -16.41 -0.32
N HIS A 376 -9.66 -17.53 0.35
CA HIS A 376 -10.75 -18.41 0.81
C HIS A 376 -11.68 -17.74 1.84
N LYS A 377 -11.14 -16.92 2.74
CA LYS A 377 -11.94 -16.11 3.68
C LYS A 377 -12.70 -15.01 2.95
N VAL A 378 -12.08 -14.39 1.95
CA VAL A 378 -12.73 -13.39 1.07
C VAL A 378 -13.94 -13.99 0.36
N LYS A 379 -13.84 -15.21 -0.18
CA LYS A 379 -14.98 -15.90 -0.80
C LYS A 379 -16.16 -16.04 0.17
N ALA A 380 -15.90 -16.43 1.41
CA ALA A 380 -16.93 -16.58 2.44
C ALA A 380 -17.55 -15.22 2.83
N ALA A 381 -16.76 -14.15 2.85
CA ALA A 381 -17.26 -12.79 3.09
C ALA A 381 -18.12 -12.28 1.93
N LEU A 382 -17.70 -12.51 0.67
CA LEU A 382 -18.44 -12.16 -0.54
C LEU A 382 -19.83 -12.82 -0.59
N GLU A 383 -19.91 -14.11 -0.24
CA GLU A 383 -21.18 -14.85 -0.18
C GLU A 383 -22.17 -14.19 0.80
N LYS A 384 -21.67 -13.72 1.94
CA LYS A 384 -22.47 -13.09 2.99
C LYS A 384 -22.67 -11.59 2.79
N GLY A 385 -21.83 -10.93 2.01
CA GLY A 385 -21.70 -9.47 1.96
C GLY A 385 -21.16 -8.85 3.24
N ALA A 386 -20.42 -9.63 4.03
CA ALA A 386 -19.81 -9.17 5.28
C ALA A 386 -18.57 -8.30 4.99
N SER A 387 -18.16 -7.46 5.94
CA SER A 387 -16.87 -6.81 5.89
C SER A 387 -15.75 -7.87 5.77
N PRO A 388 -14.77 -7.69 4.88
CA PRO A 388 -13.62 -8.60 4.82
C PRO A 388 -12.85 -8.60 6.15
N GLY A 389 -12.24 -9.72 6.50
CA GLY A 389 -11.70 -9.96 7.85
C GLY A 389 -10.56 -9.03 8.30
N ASP A 390 -9.94 -8.32 7.37
CA ASP A 390 -8.89 -7.31 7.62
C ASP A 390 -9.43 -5.92 7.99
N PHE A 391 -10.75 -5.72 7.87
CA PHE A 391 -11.43 -4.47 8.19
C PHE A 391 -12.36 -4.63 9.40
N PRO A 392 -12.78 -3.51 10.02
CA PRO A 392 -13.81 -3.53 11.05
C PRO A 392 -15.08 -4.25 10.58
N ARG A 393 -15.70 -5.00 11.50
CA ARG A 393 -16.94 -5.77 11.24
C ARG A 393 -18.16 -4.86 11.21
N GLU A 394 -18.26 -4.05 10.16
CA GLU A 394 -19.35 -3.10 9.94
C GLU A 394 -20.53 -3.73 9.21
N ASP A 395 -20.26 -4.69 8.31
CA ASP A 395 -21.24 -5.63 7.73
C ASP A 395 -22.46 -4.95 7.06
N TYR A 396 -22.31 -3.71 6.58
CA TYR A 396 -23.40 -2.92 6.00
C TYR A 396 -24.06 -3.64 4.82
N GLU A 397 -23.27 -4.25 3.93
CA GLU A 397 -23.74 -4.80 2.65
C GLU A 397 -24.39 -6.20 2.76
N THR A 398 -24.53 -6.74 3.98
CA THR A 398 -25.07 -8.08 4.20
C THR A 398 -26.50 -8.26 3.71
N ASN A 399 -27.31 -7.20 3.79
CA ASN A 399 -28.71 -7.15 3.37
C ASN A 399 -28.98 -6.17 2.22
N TRP A 400 -27.94 -5.68 1.55
CA TRP A 400 -28.07 -4.70 0.47
C TRP A 400 -28.49 -5.35 -0.85
N GLU A 401 -29.34 -4.64 -1.59
CA GLU A 401 -29.72 -5.02 -2.95
C GLU A 401 -28.73 -4.50 -3.98
N GLY A 402 -28.56 -5.24 -5.09
CA GLY A 402 -27.66 -4.86 -6.18
C GLY A 402 -26.17 -5.18 -5.93
N ARG A 403 -25.87 -5.91 -4.86
CA ARG A 403 -24.53 -6.41 -4.52
C ARG A 403 -24.03 -7.40 -5.58
N PHE A 404 -22.72 -7.39 -5.86
CA PHE A 404 -22.07 -8.45 -6.62
C PHE A 404 -22.07 -9.76 -5.83
N THR A 405 -22.28 -10.90 -6.50
CA THR A 405 -22.40 -12.21 -5.87
C THR A 405 -21.45 -13.24 -6.48
N LEU A 406 -21.40 -14.45 -5.89
CA LEU A 406 -20.62 -15.56 -6.45
C LEU A 406 -21.05 -15.95 -7.87
N ALA A 407 -22.31 -15.70 -8.25
CA ALA A 407 -22.82 -15.99 -9.58
C ALA A 407 -22.23 -15.08 -10.67
N ASP A 408 -21.73 -13.90 -10.28
CA ASP A 408 -21.22 -12.87 -11.19
C ASP A 408 -19.71 -13.00 -11.47
N LEU A 409 -19.06 -14.01 -10.87
CA LEU A 409 -17.63 -14.26 -11.02
C LEU A 409 -17.30 -14.78 -12.43
N ASN A 410 -16.39 -14.08 -13.10
CA ASN A 410 -15.76 -14.56 -14.32
C ASN A 410 -14.61 -15.54 -14.01
N ILE A 411 -13.90 -16.00 -15.04
CA ILE A 411 -12.79 -16.95 -14.88
C ILE A 411 -11.64 -16.42 -14.02
N HIS A 412 -11.30 -15.13 -14.15
CA HIS A 412 -10.27 -14.48 -13.34
C HIS A 412 -10.70 -14.37 -11.89
N GLY A 413 -11.94 -13.95 -11.64
CA GLY A 413 -12.50 -13.85 -10.29
C GLY A 413 -12.52 -15.19 -9.56
N LYS A 414 -12.88 -16.28 -10.26
CA LYS A 414 -12.82 -17.64 -9.68
C LYS A 414 -11.39 -18.05 -9.32
N ARG A 415 -10.42 -17.87 -10.23
CA ARG A 415 -9.00 -18.17 -9.96
C ARG A 415 -8.44 -17.33 -8.82
N ALA A 416 -8.77 -16.04 -8.78
CA ALA A 416 -8.33 -15.09 -7.77
C ALA A 416 -8.91 -15.37 -6.37
N LEU A 417 -10.00 -16.13 -6.27
CA LEU A 417 -10.57 -16.63 -5.02
C LEU A 417 -10.17 -18.07 -4.69
N GLY A 418 -9.28 -18.67 -5.49
CA GLY A 418 -8.84 -20.06 -5.31
C GLY A 418 -9.97 -21.08 -5.52
N MET A 419 -10.93 -20.76 -6.40
CA MET A 419 -12.01 -21.68 -6.77
C MET A 419 -11.56 -22.57 -7.93
N ASP A 420 -12.07 -23.80 -7.97
CA ASP A 420 -11.90 -24.69 -9.11
C ASP A 420 -12.55 -24.07 -10.38
N VAL A 421 -11.87 -24.20 -11.52
CA VAL A 421 -12.24 -23.55 -12.79
C VAL A 421 -12.27 -24.49 -13.98
#